data_AF-A0A9X1GP63-F1
#
_entry.id   AF-A0A9X1GP63-F1
#
_cell.length_a   1.000
_cell.length_b   1.000
_cell.length_c   1.000
_cell.angle_alpha   90.00
_cell.angle_beta   90.00
_cell.angle_gamma   90.00
#
_symmetry.space_group_name_H-M   'P 1'
#
loop_
_entity.id
_entity.type
_entity.pdbx_description
1 polymer ?
#
loop_
_entity_poly.entity_id
_entity_poly.type
_entity_poly.pdbx_seq_one_letter_code
_entity_poly.pdbx_strand_id
1 'polypeptide(L)'
;MSTAASYAIARVKKLKRANIAGSAAHTSRQRETLNADPNQKNIRFIGNVDREEKLEDLVLAKIGQYEQKRKIRTDAVYCVEILLTASPSYFRPLDPTAAGYYQEERLADWLEGTHQWLNEQYSDRIVRAELHLDEVTPHIHAYFVPLDENGQLRCNHFFDGRQKMRDFQESYFASVQHLGLERGIQGSVAKHQDIKDFYRIVESGKDLNSDLTIAQMRAKAADRDRAMQSKSSMELTAKRLVKENESLRQRIKELEAEKERLQKQTEQLSDLPLEDVAWHLGLDEDNSSDSCARRRHRCWKGGEHIIYINGSHWSHLAPDTQKIGNVAANSQTTSASPGAVSLVKQVNGCNFNQAIAWLNDRFGEDGMQRAVTHYTRQQAQNILKDEAAPQFVPPVPDESNWHLVHDYLTKKRRLPQDLVRKLYQWGLVYADAQQNAVFLLKNLNGETKGAFLQGTRAEDNTLEEDNTFTGDATGFTGYAIGTKRSDGWFYLQWGGQPTDEVQKVVLLKSPLDVLSFAMLEVERQRGVPGGVPEERTMYMTVDSSRSVPVELLPDIPEVICAYDNNAAGDEIAGAVGELLPQATRVKPQAQNWHEELLALLRLQQREREYQQQQRQKQQRQRERKRESELEL
;
A
#
# COMPACT_ATOMS: atom_id res chain seq x y z
N MET A 1 -22.06 18.65 -17.90
CA MET A 1 -21.35 18.82 -19.19
C MET A 1 -21.76 17.67 -20.09
N SER A 2 -22.33 17.95 -21.28
CA SER A 2 -22.60 16.91 -22.28
C SER A 2 -21.26 16.39 -22.79
N THR A 3 -20.93 15.13 -22.51
CA THR A 3 -19.77 14.47 -23.12
C THR A 3 -19.95 14.46 -24.63
N ALA A 4 -18.96 14.97 -25.37
CA ALA A 4 -19.01 14.91 -26.83
C ALA A 4 -19.02 13.44 -27.26
N ALA A 5 -20.00 13.04 -28.07
CA ALA A 5 -20.14 11.67 -28.56
C ALA A 5 -18.86 11.19 -29.27
N SER A 6 -18.43 9.96 -28.98
CA SER A 6 -17.29 9.31 -29.63
C SER A 6 -17.80 8.30 -30.65
N TYR A 7 -17.46 8.45 -31.92
CA TYR A 7 -17.94 7.57 -32.99
C TYR A 7 -16.94 6.48 -33.38
N ALA A 8 -17.47 5.30 -33.73
CA ALA A 8 -16.75 4.27 -34.48
C ALA A 8 -16.69 4.64 -35.98
N ILE A 9 -15.50 4.58 -36.57
CA ILE A 9 -15.25 5.06 -37.94
C ILE A 9 -14.65 3.93 -38.78
N ALA A 10 -15.41 3.46 -39.79
CA ALA A 10 -14.95 2.52 -40.80
C ALA A 10 -15.21 3.03 -42.21
N ARG A 11 -14.22 2.87 -43.09
CA ARG A 11 -14.28 3.27 -44.49
C ARG A 11 -13.50 2.31 -45.38
N VAL A 12 -13.89 2.26 -46.66
CA VAL A 12 -13.24 1.41 -47.65
C VAL A 12 -12.75 2.21 -48.84
N LYS A 13 -11.63 1.80 -49.43
CA LYS A 13 -11.08 2.33 -50.67
C LYS A 13 -10.75 1.18 -51.62
N LYS A 14 -11.40 1.19 -52.79
CA LYS A 14 -11.23 0.14 -53.81
C LYS A 14 -9.92 0.38 -54.56
N LEU A 15 -9.02 -0.60 -54.57
CA LEU A 15 -7.72 -0.55 -55.22
C LEU A 15 -7.71 -1.42 -56.48
N LYS A 16 -7.49 -0.77 -57.63
CA LYS A 16 -7.09 -1.47 -58.85
C LYS A 16 -5.62 -1.87 -58.72
N ARG A 17 -5.16 -2.84 -59.53
CA ARG A 17 -3.77 -3.34 -59.48
C ARG A 17 -2.71 -2.23 -59.44
N ALA A 18 -2.83 -1.25 -60.35
CA ALA A 18 -1.90 -0.12 -60.43
C ALA A 18 -1.88 0.80 -59.18
N ASN A 19 -2.91 0.75 -58.33
CA ASN A 19 -3.01 1.58 -57.13
C ASN A 19 -2.50 0.87 -55.86
N ILE A 20 -2.26 -0.44 -55.92
CA ILE A 20 -1.86 -1.25 -54.75
C ILE A 20 -0.50 -0.80 -54.25
N ALA A 21 0.51 -0.72 -55.13
CA ALA A 21 1.85 -0.29 -54.75
C ALA A 21 1.87 1.14 -54.16
N GLY A 22 1.05 2.04 -54.70
CA GLY A 22 0.93 3.42 -54.20
C GLY A 22 0.28 3.52 -52.80
N SER A 23 -0.76 2.71 -52.53
CA SER A 23 -1.36 2.61 -51.19
C SER A 23 -0.40 1.93 -50.21
N ALA A 24 0.28 0.87 -50.63
CA ALA A 24 1.25 0.16 -49.81
C ALA A 24 2.41 1.05 -49.39
N ALA A 25 2.99 1.82 -50.32
CA ALA A 25 4.12 2.72 -50.05
C ALA A 25 3.78 3.87 -49.09
N HIS A 26 2.52 4.34 -49.08
CA HIS A 26 2.04 5.32 -48.11
C HIS A 26 1.94 4.72 -46.70
N THR A 27 1.49 3.46 -46.62
CA THR A 27 1.23 2.76 -45.36
C THR A 27 2.52 2.22 -44.75
N SER A 28 3.48 1.77 -45.57
CA SER A 28 4.82 1.32 -45.14
C SER A 28 5.86 2.44 -45.01
N ARG A 29 5.43 3.71 -45.09
CA ARG A 29 6.28 4.92 -44.94
C ARG A 29 7.49 4.99 -45.90
N GLN A 30 7.36 4.45 -47.11
CA GLN A 30 8.38 4.58 -48.17
C GLN A 30 8.36 5.96 -48.88
N ARG A 31 7.49 6.87 -48.45
CA ARG A 31 7.41 8.29 -48.85
C ARG A 31 7.26 9.15 -47.60
N GLU A 32 7.88 10.32 -47.60
CA GLU A 32 7.82 11.29 -46.51
C GLU A 32 6.37 11.78 -46.30
N THR A 33 5.83 11.57 -45.11
CA THR A 33 4.50 12.05 -44.70
C THR A 33 4.64 13.11 -43.63
N LEU A 34 4.24 14.35 -43.94
CA LEU A 34 4.47 15.57 -43.13
C LEU A 34 3.91 15.51 -41.69
N ASN A 35 2.96 14.61 -41.40
CA ASN A 35 2.28 14.51 -40.11
C ASN A 35 2.59 13.21 -39.33
N ALA A 36 3.64 12.47 -39.72
CA ALA A 36 4.02 11.23 -39.05
C ALA A 36 5.26 11.44 -38.16
N ASP A 37 5.23 10.94 -36.91
CA ASP A 37 6.37 10.95 -36.00
C ASP A 37 7.33 9.79 -36.33
N PRO A 38 8.56 10.07 -36.81
CA PRO A 38 9.51 9.04 -37.23
C PRO A 38 10.01 8.14 -36.07
N ASN A 39 9.77 8.51 -34.81
CA ASN A 39 10.19 7.73 -33.65
C ASN A 39 9.13 6.70 -33.19
N GLN A 40 7.90 6.80 -33.67
CA GLN A 40 6.83 5.85 -33.34
C GLN A 40 6.77 4.71 -34.36
N LYS A 41 6.54 3.49 -33.86
CA LYS A 41 6.55 2.28 -34.68
C LYS A 41 5.13 1.77 -34.92
N ASN A 42 4.77 1.59 -36.19
CA ASN A 42 3.54 0.92 -36.58
C ASN A 42 3.63 -0.59 -36.34
N ILE A 43 2.50 -1.20 -35.98
CA ILE A 43 2.42 -2.59 -35.55
C ILE A 43 1.65 -3.39 -36.60
N ARG A 44 2.30 -4.35 -37.25
CA ARG A 44 1.63 -5.32 -38.14
C ARG A 44 1.14 -6.49 -37.29
N PHE A 45 -0.17 -6.75 -37.33
CA PHE A 45 -0.80 -7.82 -36.52
C PHE A 45 -1.49 -8.91 -37.37
N ILE A 46 -1.67 -8.68 -38.69
CA ILE A 46 -2.05 -9.71 -39.66
C ILE A 46 -1.07 -9.66 -40.85
N GLY A 47 -0.56 -10.82 -41.28
CA GLY A 47 0.43 -10.98 -42.35
C GLY A 47 1.85 -11.22 -41.83
N ASN A 48 2.79 -11.54 -42.73
CA ASN A 48 4.19 -11.78 -42.36
C ASN A 48 4.81 -10.50 -41.74
N VAL A 49 5.61 -10.62 -40.69
CA VAL A 49 6.24 -9.48 -39.99
C VAL A 49 7.45 -8.92 -40.76
N ASP A 50 8.02 -9.72 -41.67
CA ASP A 50 9.14 -9.29 -42.52
C ASP A 50 8.72 -8.21 -43.52
N ARG A 51 9.54 -7.15 -43.63
CA ARG A 51 9.21 -5.91 -44.36
C ARG A 51 9.47 -6.00 -45.88
N GLU A 52 9.95 -7.12 -46.39
CA GLU A 52 10.40 -7.26 -47.79
C GLU A 52 9.29 -7.71 -48.76
N GLU A 53 8.16 -8.23 -48.24
CA GLU A 53 7.04 -8.67 -49.08
C GLU A 53 6.23 -7.49 -49.62
N LYS A 54 6.08 -7.43 -50.95
CA LYS A 54 5.24 -6.41 -51.59
C LYS A 54 3.78 -6.80 -51.46
N LEU A 55 2.93 -5.84 -51.06
CA LEU A 55 1.48 -6.06 -50.96
C LEU A 55 0.87 -6.55 -52.29
N GLU A 56 1.37 -6.08 -53.43
CA GLU A 56 0.90 -6.55 -54.74
C GLU A 56 1.13 -8.06 -54.91
N ASP A 57 2.29 -8.56 -54.51
CA ASP A 57 2.62 -9.98 -54.61
C ASP A 57 1.73 -10.82 -53.69
N LEU A 58 1.46 -10.35 -52.47
CA LEU A 58 0.51 -11.00 -51.55
C LEU A 58 -0.91 -11.07 -52.11
N VAL A 59 -1.40 -9.97 -52.68
CA VAL A 59 -2.73 -9.92 -53.30
C VAL A 59 -2.80 -10.84 -54.51
N LEU A 60 -1.79 -10.85 -55.37
CA LEU A 60 -1.73 -11.71 -56.55
C LEU A 60 -1.60 -13.19 -56.17
N ALA A 61 -0.78 -13.51 -55.16
CA ALA A 61 -0.66 -14.86 -54.63
C ALA A 61 -2.00 -15.35 -54.07
N LYS A 62 -2.71 -14.51 -53.30
CA LYS A 62 -4.03 -14.85 -52.77
C LYS A 62 -5.07 -15.11 -53.87
N ILE A 63 -5.10 -14.27 -54.92
CA ILE A 63 -5.97 -14.49 -56.08
C ILE A 63 -5.56 -15.77 -56.82
N GLY A 64 -4.25 -16.03 -56.94
CA GLY A 64 -3.68 -17.19 -57.62
C GLY A 64 -3.93 -18.53 -56.95
N GLN A 65 -4.39 -18.55 -55.69
CA GLN A 65 -4.86 -19.77 -55.01
C GLN A 65 -6.13 -20.35 -55.66
N TYR A 66 -6.86 -19.54 -56.46
CA TYR A 66 -8.13 -19.94 -57.05
C TYR A 66 -8.14 -19.69 -58.57
N GLU A 67 -8.55 -20.71 -59.33
CA GLU A 67 -8.71 -20.58 -60.78
C GLU A 67 -9.88 -19.62 -61.11
N GLN A 68 -9.58 -18.58 -61.88
CA GLN A 68 -10.57 -17.58 -62.29
C GLN A 68 -11.27 -18.06 -63.57
N LYS A 69 -12.61 -18.14 -63.53
CA LYS A 69 -13.44 -18.64 -64.66
C LYS A 69 -13.34 -17.78 -65.93
N ARG A 70 -12.86 -16.55 -65.81
CA ARG A 70 -12.67 -15.59 -66.91
C ARG A 70 -11.42 -14.76 -66.64
N LYS A 71 -10.82 -14.23 -67.71
CA LYS A 71 -9.74 -13.24 -67.60
C LYS A 71 -10.19 -12.06 -66.73
N ILE A 72 -9.39 -11.72 -65.72
CA ILE A 72 -9.65 -10.56 -64.85
C ILE A 72 -9.61 -9.28 -65.69
N ARG A 73 -10.65 -8.45 -65.57
CA ARG A 73 -10.76 -7.16 -66.26
C ARG A 73 -9.67 -6.19 -65.80
N THR A 74 -9.18 -5.35 -66.69
CA THR A 74 -8.07 -4.42 -66.44
C THR A 74 -8.37 -3.38 -65.36
N ASP A 75 -9.64 -3.05 -65.17
CA ASP A 75 -10.14 -2.13 -64.16
C ASP A 75 -10.78 -2.83 -62.96
N ALA A 76 -10.52 -4.13 -62.77
CA ALA A 76 -10.98 -4.88 -61.61
C ALA A 76 -10.41 -4.29 -60.33
N VAL A 77 -11.18 -4.43 -59.25
CA VAL A 77 -10.71 -4.14 -57.90
C VAL A 77 -10.03 -5.41 -57.38
N TYR A 78 -8.71 -5.34 -57.26
CA TYR A 78 -7.87 -6.45 -56.81
C TYR A 78 -7.80 -6.53 -55.29
N CYS A 79 -7.90 -5.37 -54.62
CA CYS A 79 -7.81 -5.25 -53.17
C CYS A 79 -8.70 -4.11 -52.70
N VAL A 80 -9.18 -4.18 -51.47
CA VAL A 80 -9.90 -3.12 -50.78
C VAL A 80 -9.11 -2.75 -49.53
N GLU A 81 -8.73 -1.49 -49.42
CA GLU A 81 -8.13 -0.93 -48.21
C GLU A 81 -9.27 -0.52 -47.28
N ILE A 82 -9.30 -1.11 -46.08
CA ILE A 82 -10.24 -0.80 -45.02
C ILE A 82 -9.50 0.05 -43.99
N LEU A 83 -10.01 1.26 -43.72
CA LEU A 83 -9.52 2.10 -42.63
C LEU A 83 -10.50 2.04 -41.46
N LEU A 84 -9.98 1.73 -40.28
CA LEU A 84 -10.71 1.59 -39.02
C LEU A 84 -10.10 2.52 -37.98
N THR A 85 -10.92 3.31 -37.29
CA THR A 85 -10.49 4.21 -36.21
C THR A 85 -11.69 4.58 -35.32
N ALA A 86 -11.44 5.32 -34.25
CA ALA A 86 -12.46 5.92 -33.39
C ALA A 86 -12.21 7.42 -33.25
N SER A 87 -13.20 8.14 -32.72
CA SER A 87 -13.05 9.58 -32.47
C SER A 87 -11.90 9.86 -31.48
N PRO A 88 -11.15 10.97 -31.63
CA PRO A 88 -10.11 11.36 -30.68
C PRO A 88 -10.55 11.35 -29.21
N SER A 89 -11.80 11.76 -28.94
CA SER A 89 -12.39 11.74 -27.61
C SER A 89 -12.47 10.36 -26.96
N TYR A 90 -12.46 9.29 -27.75
CA TYR A 90 -12.36 7.92 -27.22
C TYR A 90 -10.95 7.64 -26.71
N PHE A 91 -9.92 7.86 -27.55
CA PHE A 91 -8.53 7.55 -27.18
C PHE A 91 -7.97 8.50 -26.12
N ARG A 92 -8.50 9.73 -26.03
CA ARG A 92 -8.05 10.78 -25.09
C ARG A 92 -9.25 11.59 -24.57
N PRO A 93 -10.00 11.05 -23.58
CA PRO A 93 -11.25 11.66 -23.09
C PRO A 93 -11.05 12.96 -22.32
N LEU A 94 -9.89 13.17 -21.70
CA LEU A 94 -9.58 14.37 -20.90
C LEU A 94 -9.23 15.57 -21.79
N ASP A 95 -8.63 15.32 -22.95
CA ASP A 95 -8.26 16.35 -23.92
C ASP A 95 -8.29 15.76 -25.35
N PRO A 96 -9.44 15.81 -26.05
CA PRO A 96 -9.56 15.33 -27.43
C PRO A 96 -8.63 16.04 -28.43
N THR A 97 -8.06 17.18 -28.07
CA THR A 97 -7.21 18.00 -28.94
C THR A 97 -5.72 17.67 -28.85
N ALA A 98 -5.30 16.88 -27.85
CA ALA A 98 -3.93 16.41 -27.67
C ALA A 98 -3.51 15.38 -28.75
N ALA A 99 -3.21 15.87 -29.96
CA ALA A 99 -2.75 15.06 -31.09
C ALA A 99 -1.55 14.17 -30.73
N GLY A 100 -1.58 12.90 -31.15
CA GLY A 100 -0.50 11.94 -30.89
C GLY A 100 -0.52 11.28 -29.49
N TYR A 101 -1.33 11.80 -28.55
CA TYR A 101 -1.58 11.15 -27.26
C TYR A 101 -2.80 10.22 -27.32
N TYR A 102 -2.72 9.09 -26.61
CA TYR A 102 -3.79 8.12 -26.41
C TYR A 102 -3.59 7.38 -25.07
N GLN A 103 -4.69 6.91 -24.47
CA GLN A 103 -4.67 6.02 -23.31
C GLN A 103 -4.43 4.58 -23.77
N GLU A 104 -3.42 3.91 -23.22
CA GLU A 104 -3.00 2.56 -23.64
C GLU A 104 -4.09 1.51 -23.47
N GLU A 105 -4.81 1.52 -22.35
CA GLU A 105 -5.91 0.58 -22.07
C GLU A 105 -7.02 0.68 -23.13
N ARG A 106 -7.46 1.90 -23.43
CA ARG A 106 -8.50 2.15 -24.43
C ARG A 106 -8.07 1.77 -25.85
N LEU A 107 -6.79 1.95 -26.17
CA LEU A 107 -6.20 1.52 -27.43
C LEU A 107 -6.22 -0.01 -27.53
N ALA A 108 -5.82 -0.71 -26.46
CA ALA A 108 -5.81 -2.17 -26.40
C ALA A 108 -7.22 -2.75 -26.59
N ASP A 109 -8.21 -2.23 -25.86
CA ASP A 109 -9.61 -2.69 -25.95
C ASP A 109 -10.19 -2.49 -27.37
N TRP A 110 -9.90 -1.34 -27.99
CA TRP A 110 -10.34 -1.06 -29.36
C TRP A 110 -9.63 -1.93 -30.39
N LEU A 111 -8.34 -2.20 -30.21
CA LEU A 111 -7.55 -3.06 -31.07
C LEU A 111 -8.05 -4.50 -31.03
N GLU A 112 -8.35 -5.02 -29.84
CA GLU A 112 -8.88 -6.38 -29.66
C GLU A 112 -10.21 -6.56 -30.39
N GLY A 113 -11.20 -5.70 -30.14
CA GLY A 113 -12.50 -5.77 -30.81
C GLY A 113 -12.41 -5.57 -32.33
N THR A 114 -11.46 -4.75 -32.79
CA THR A 114 -11.22 -4.56 -34.23
C THR A 114 -10.54 -5.77 -34.88
N HIS A 115 -9.56 -6.38 -34.19
CA HIS A 115 -8.86 -7.57 -34.67
C HIS A 115 -9.79 -8.79 -34.75
N GLN A 116 -10.62 -9.00 -33.72
CA GLN A 116 -11.64 -10.05 -33.71
C GLN A 116 -12.60 -9.89 -34.89
N TRP A 117 -13.11 -8.69 -35.12
CA TRP A 117 -14.02 -8.41 -36.23
C TRP A 117 -13.39 -8.69 -37.61
N LEU A 118 -12.12 -8.30 -37.83
CA LEU A 118 -11.41 -8.60 -39.07
C LEU A 118 -11.31 -10.11 -39.32
N ASN A 119 -10.99 -10.90 -38.28
CA ASN A 119 -10.87 -12.35 -38.36
C ASN A 119 -12.22 -13.04 -38.59
N GLU A 120 -13.28 -12.60 -37.91
CA GLU A 120 -14.61 -13.20 -38.04
C GLU A 120 -15.28 -12.87 -39.38
N GLN A 121 -15.19 -11.61 -39.83
CA GLN A 121 -15.90 -11.16 -41.04
C GLN A 121 -15.18 -11.54 -42.33
N TYR A 122 -13.85 -11.47 -42.32
CA TYR A 122 -13.05 -11.56 -43.54
C TYR A 122 -12.01 -12.67 -43.50
N SER A 123 -11.66 -13.17 -42.32
CA SER A 123 -10.79 -14.33 -42.13
C SER A 123 -9.49 -14.21 -42.95
N ASP A 124 -9.11 -15.27 -43.65
CA ASP A 124 -7.92 -15.38 -44.48
C ASP A 124 -7.94 -14.50 -45.76
N ARG A 125 -9.02 -13.74 -46.01
CA ARG A 125 -9.10 -12.75 -47.11
C ARG A 125 -8.40 -11.44 -46.76
N ILE A 126 -8.07 -11.20 -45.49
CA ILE A 126 -7.20 -10.10 -45.08
C ILE A 126 -5.75 -10.56 -45.23
N VAL A 127 -5.07 -10.04 -46.25
CA VAL A 127 -3.67 -10.41 -46.52
C VAL A 127 -2.67 -9.63 -45.67
N ARG A 128 -3.09 -8.49 -45.11
CA ARG A 128 -2.26 -7.64 -44.26
C ARG A 128 -3.11 -6.67 -43.43
N ALA A 129 -2.78 -6.46 -42.17
CA ALA A 129 -3.34 -5.39 -41.34
C ALA A 129 -2.28 -4.74 -40.44
N GLU A 130 -2.27 -3.41 -40.43
CA GLU A 130 -1.27 -2.59 -39.73
C GLU A 130 -1.96 -1.51 -38.89
N LEU A 131 -1.58 -1.43 -37.61
CA LEU A 131 -1.94 -0.37 -36.67
C LEU A 131 -0.93 0.76 -36.78
N HIS A 132 -1.42 1.95 -37.10
CA HIS A 132 -0.64 3.18 -37.17
C HIS A 132 -0.78 3.98 -35.88
N LEU A 133 0.36 4.25 -35.25
CA LEU A 133 0.46 5.05 -34.02
C LEU A 133 1.23 6.35 -34.24
N ASP A 134 1.94 6.44 -35.36
CA ASP A 134 2.79 7.56 -35.74
C ASP A 134 2.02 8.80 -36.23
N GLU A 135 0.69 8.79 -36.32
CA GLU A 135 -0.15 9.94 -36.72
C GLU A 135 -1.01 10.48 -35.56
N VAL A 136 -1.82 11.51 -35.83
CA VAL A 136 -2.62 12.26 -34.84
C VAL A 136 -3.60 11.40 -34.02
N THR A 137 -4.16 10.35 -34.62
CA THR A 137 -5.13 9.45 -33.97
C THR A 137 -4.84 8.00 -34.40
N PRO A 138 -4.80 7.03 -33.47
CA PRO A 138 -4.61 5.63 -33.80
C PRO A 138 -5.63 5.14 -34.85
N HIS A 139 -5.13 4.46 -35.88
CA HIS A 139 -5.99 3.89 -36.94
C HIS A 139 -5.35 2.66 -37.56
N ILE A 140 -6.18 1.79 -38.14
CA ILE A 140 -5.75 0.54 -38.78
C ILE A 140 -6.00 0.63 -40.28
N HIS A 141 -5.01 0.19 -41.06
CA HIS A 141 -5.18 -0.14 -42.48
C HIS A 141 -5.17 -1.66 -42.66
N ALA A 142 -6.29 -2.22 -43.10
CA ALA A 142 -6.42 -3.64 -43.44
C ALA A 142 -6.66 -3.83 -44.95
N TYR A 143 -6.02 -4.84 -45.54
CA TYR A 143 -6.05 -5.11 -46.97
C TYR A 143 -6.82 -6.39 -47.27
N PHE A 144 -8.02 -6.21 -47.82
CA PHE A 144 -8.97 -7.27 -48.13
C PHE A 144 -8.93 -7.64 -49.62
N VAL A 145 -8.77 -8.93 -49.93
CA VAL A 145 -8.88 -9.45 -51.30
C VAL A 145 -10.31 -9.97 -51.51
N PRO A 146 -11.11 -9.37 -52.42
CA PRO A 146 -12.54 -9.65 -52.53
C PRO A 146 -12.84 -10.93 -53.33
N LEU A 147 -12.47 -12.09 -52.78
CA LEU A 147 -12.78 -13.40 -53.32
C LEU A 147 -14.11 -13.89 -52.76
N ASP A 148 -15.10 -14.15 -53.63
CA ASP A 148 -16.37 -14.75 -53.22
C ASP A 148 -16.18 -16.18 -52.70
N GLU A 149 -17.26 -16.84 -52.29
CA GLU A 149 -17.23 -18.20 -51.74
C GLU A 149 -16.72 -19.23 -52.74
N ASN A 150 -16.73 -18.91 -54.05
CA ASN A 150 -16.21 -19.74 -55.13
C ASN A 150 -14.78 -19.33 -55.54
N GLY A 151 -14.11 -18.49 -54.76
CA GLY A 151 -12.77 -18.00 -55.04
C GLY A 151 -12.71 -17.04 -56.23
N GLN A 152 -13.83 -16.46 -56.68
CA GLN A 152 -13.86 -15.54 -57.81
C GLN A 152 -13.68 -14.09 -57.35
N LEU A 153 -12.84 -13.31 -58.04
CA LEU A 153 -12.60 -11.92 -57.70
C LEU A 153 -13.84 -11.03 -57.99
N ARG A 154 -14.59 -10.69 -56.94
CA ARG A 154 -15.87 -9.98 -57.02
C ARG A 154 -16.06 -8.96 -55.90
N CYS A 155 -15.47 -7.77 -56.05
CA CYS A 155 -15.66 -6.68 -55.09
C CYS A 155 -17.14 -6.24 -54.91
N ASN A 156 -17.95 -6.37 -55.95
CA ASN A 156 -19.38 -6.04 -55.87
C ASN A 156 -20.19 -7.02 -54.99
N HIS A 157 -19.69 -8.24 -54.80
CA HIS A 157 -20.29 -9.19 -53.87
C HIS A 157 -20.28 -8.64 -52.43
N PHE A 158 -19.25 -7.88 -52.07
CA PHE A 158 -19.06 -7.37 -50.70
C PHE A 158 -19.47 -5.90 -50.52
N PHE A 159 -19.20 -5.02 -51.48
CA PHE A 159 -19.30 -3.56 -51.29
C PHE A 159 -20.09 -2.85 -52.41
N ASP A 160 -21.11 -3.50 -52.96
CA ASP A 160 -22.01 -2.89 -53.95
C ASP A 160 -23.35 -2.47 -53.35
N GLY A 161 -23.78 -1.27 -53.70
CA GLY A 161 -25.02 -0.67 -53.21
C GLY A 161 -24.96 -0.09 -51.80
N ARG A 162 -25.99 0.68 -51.46
CA ARG A 162 -26.12 1.38 -50.17
C ARG A 162 -26.34 0.43 -49.00
N GLN A 163 -27.01 -0.70 -49.24
CA GLN A 163 -27.34 -1.67 -48.19
C GLN A 163 -26.08 -2.33 -47.64
N LYS A 164 -25.24 -2.91 -48.51
CA LYS A 164 -23.99 -3.57 -48.09
C LYS A 164 -23.02 -2.61 -47.37
N MET A 165 -22.96 -1.35 -47.81
CA MET A 165 -22.16 -0.33 -47.12
C MET A 165 -22.72 0.06 -45.75
N ARG A 166 -24.06 0.01 -45.57
CA ARG A 166 -24.70 0.19 -44.27
C ARG A 166 -24.39 -0.98 -43.36
N ASP A 167 -24.57 -2.21 -43.86
CA ASP A 167 -24.33 -3.44 -43.11
C ASP A 167 -22.85 -3.55 -42.69
N PHE A 168 -21.92 -3.15 -43.56
CA PHE A 168 -20.49 -3.04 -43.25
C PHE A 168 -20.20 -2.11 -42.06
N GLN A 169 -20.79 -0.91 -42.07
CA GLN A 169 -20.59 0.04 -40.97
C GLN A 169 -21.31 -0.41 -39.69
N GLU A 170 -22.45 -1.08 -39.82
CA GLU A 170 -23.21 -1.64 -38.70
C GLU A 170 -22.45 -2.79 -38.03
N SER A 171 -21.88 -3.70 -38.83
CA SER A 171 -21.12 -4.84 -38.31
C SER A 171 -19.85 -4.39 -37.60
N TYR A 172 -19.14 -3.38 -38.13
CA TYR A 172 -17.99 -2.81 -37.43
C TYR A 172 -18.39 -2.11 -36.13
N PHE A 173 -19.46 -1.32 -36.16
CA PHE A 173 -19.96 -0.66 -34.95
C PHE A 173 -20.31 -1.69 -33.85
N ALA A 174 -21.00 -2.77 -34.21
CA ALA A 174 -21.38 -3.82 -33.27
C ALA A 174 -20.17 -4.45 -32.54
N SER A 175 -19.02 -4.59 -33.22
CA SER A 175 -17.82 -5.17 -32.60
C SER A 175 -17.15 -4.26 -31.58
N VAL A 176 -17.40 -2.95 -31.62
CA VAL A 176 -16.79 -1.96 -30.71
C VAL A 176 -17.81 -1.20 -29.86
N GLN A 177 -19.09 -1.57 -29.92
CA GLN A 177 -20.18 -0.90 -29.21
C GLN A 177 -19.99 -0.95 -27.68
N HIS A 178 -19.47 -2.07 -27.17
CA HIS A 178 -19.23 -2.27 -25.74
C HIS A 178 -18.21 -1.28 -25.13
N LEU A 179 -17.44 -0.58 -25.98
CA LEU A 179 -16.46 0.44 -25.60
C LEU A 179 -17.07 1.84 -25.39
N GLY A 180 -18.40 1.96 -25.50
CA GLY A 180 -19.11 3.24 -25.37
C GLY A 180 -18.99 4.13 -26.61
N LEU A 181 -18.58 3.57 -27.75
CA LEU A 181 -18.62 4.25 -29.04
C LEU A 181 -20.06 4.31 -29.58
N GLU A 182 -20.31 5.30 -30.43
CA GLU A 182 -21.58 5.49 -31.12
C GLU A 182 -21.45 5.21 -32.62
N ARG A 183 -22.58 4.82 -33.21
CA ARG A 183 -22.73 4.63 -34.65
C ARG A 183 -22.76 5.99 -35.36
N GLY A 184 -22.00 6.15 -36.45
CA GLY A 184 -22.11 7.35 -37.29
C GLY A 184 -23.54 7.57 -37.82
N ILE A 185 -23.95 8.83 -37.99
CA ILE A 185 -25.34 9.19 -38.34
C ILE A 185 -25.81 8.48 -39.61
N GLN A 186 -26.88 7.69 -39.49
CA GLN A 186 -27.47 6.96 -40.61
C GLN A 186 -28.11 7.94 -41.61
N GLY A 187 -27.80 7.80 -42.90
CA GLY A 187 -28.29 8.72 -43.93
C GLY A 187 -27.57 10.06 -43.99
N SER A 188 -26.41 10.19 -43.31
CA SER A 188 -25.57 11.39 -43.39
C SER A 188 -25.26 11.77 -44.84
N VAL A 189 -25.49 13.05 -45.16
CA VAL A 189 -25.16 13.67 -46.46
C VAL A 189 -23.73 14.21 -46.51
N ALA A 190 -22.94 13.95 -45.46
CA ALA A 190 -21.56 14.40 -45.37
C ALA A 190 -20.74 13.79 -46.52
N LYS A 191 -20.08 14.66 -47.30
CA LYS A 191 -19.16 14.22 -48.35
C LYS A 191 -17.80 13.95 -47.73
N HIS A 192 -17.20 12.81 -48.07
CA HIS A 192 -15.83 12.52 -47.72
C HIS A 192 -14.90 13.60 -48.32
N GLN A 193 -14.07 14.19 -47.47
CA GLN A 193 -13.01 15.11 -47.88
C GLN A 193 -11.68 14.35 -47.78
N ASP A 194 -10.85 14.45 -48.82
CA ASP A 194 -9.52 13.88 -48.77
C ASP A 194 -8.69 14.62 -47.69
N ILE A 195 -7.82 13.89 -46.99
CA ILE A 195 -6.97 14.46 -45.93
C ILE A 195 -6.08 15.57 -46.51
N LYS A 196 -5.61 15.43 -47.76
CA LYS A 196 -4.89 16.50 -48.47
C LYS A 196 -5.76 17.73 -48.74
N ASP A 197 -7.06 17.57 -48.97
CA ASP A 197 -7.98 18.70 -49.16
C ASP A 197 -8.22 19.45 -47.84
N PHE A 198 -8.37 18.72 -46.74
CA PHE A 198 -8.55 19.32 -45.41
C PHE A 198 -7.33 20.16 -44.99
N TYR A 199 -6.11 19.62 -45.10
CA TYR A 199 -4.89 20.38 -44.79
C TYR A 199 -4.63 21.51 -45.81
N ARG A 200 -4.91 21.31 -47.11
CA ARG A 200 -4.78 22.36 -48.13
C ARG A 200 -5.77 23.52 -47.93
N ILE A 201 -6.99 23.25 -47.48
CA ILE A 201 -8.00 24.27 -47.14
C ILE A 201 -7.59 25.04 -45.88
N VAL A 202 -6.95 24.39 -44.91
CA VAL A 202 -6.49 25.03 -43.66
C VAL A 202 -5.19 25.82 -43.84
N GLU A 203 -4.25 25.34 -44.66
CA GLU A 203 -2.92 25.96 -44.83
C GLU A 203 -2.84 26.98 -45.97
N SER A 204 -3.54 26.79 -47.10
CA SER A 204 -3.17 27.55 -48.32
C SER A 204 -3.89 28.88 -48.54
N GLY A 205 -5.00 29.19 -47.86
CA GLY A 205 -5.65 30.51 -47.92
C GLY A 205 -5.91 31.09 -49.33
N LYS A 206 -5.84 30.28 -50.39
CA LYS A 206 -5.94 30.70 -51.78
C LYS A 206 -6.91 29.79 -52.53
N ASP A 207 -7.85 30.44 -53.20
CA ASP A 207 -8.82 29.86 -54.11
C ASP A 207 -8.13 29.05 -55.22
N LEU A 208 -8.69 27.88 -55.54
CA LEU A 208 -8.48 27.22 -56.81
C LEU A 208 -9.82 26.93 -57.47
N ASN A 209 -9.93 27.44 -58.69
CA ASN A 209 -11.00 27.28 -59.68
C ASN A 209 -11.89 26.03 -59.50
N SER A 210 -13.17 26.24 -59.25
CA SER A 210 -14.22 25.29 -59.62
C SER A 210 -15.56 26.01 -59.76
N ASP A 211 -16.29 25.65 -60.82
CA ASP A 211 -17.61 26.17 -61.20
C ASP A 211 -18.63 26.07 -60.05
N LEU A 212 -18.66 27.07 -59.17
CA LEU A 212 -19.65 27.20 -58.12
C LEU A 212 -20.62 28.33 -58.47
N THR A 213 -21.92 28.04 -58.36
CA THR A 213 -22.96 29.05 -58.60
C THR A 213 -22.94 30.13 -57.51
N ILE A 214 -23.39 31.36 -57.84
CA ILE A 214 -23.41 32.53 -56.93
C ILE A 214 -24.12 32.21 -55.60
N ALA A 215 -25.14 31.34 -55.62
CA ALA A 215 -25.84 30.88 -54.43
C ALA A 215 -24.97 30.02 -53.48
N GLN A 216 -24.09 29.17 -54.03
CA GLN A 216 -23.17 28.33 -53.25
C GLN A 216 -22.01 29.13 -52.66
N MET A 217 -21.55 30.18 -53.35
CA MET A 217 -20.55 31.11 -52.81
C MET A 217 -21.10 31.92 -51.63
N ARG A 218 -22.35 32.41 -51.70
CA ARG A 218 -23.01 33.12 -50.59
C ARG A 218 -23.24 32.21 -49.38
N ALA A 219 -23.64 30.96 -49.59
CA ALA A 219 -23.82 29.99 -48.51
C ALA A 219 -22.49 29.65 -47.82
N LYS A 220 -21.41 29.42 -48.58
CA LYS A 220 -20.07 29.17 -48.03
C LYS A 220 -19.49 30.38 -47.30
N ALA A 221 -19.70 31.60 -47.79
CA ALA A 221 -19.28 32.81 -47.10
C ALA A 221 -20.04 33.00 -45.78
N ALA A 222 -21.35 32.74 -45.77
CA ALA A 222 -22.17 32.80 -44.56
C ALA A 222 -21.79 31.73 -43.52
N ASP A 223 -21.43 30.51 -43.96
CA ASP A 223 -20.93 29.46 -43.06
C ASP A 223 -19.51 29.75 -42.56
N ARG A 224 -18.64 30.32 -43.41
CA ARG A 224 -17.31 30.83 -43.03
C ARG A 224 -17.40 31.91 -41.96
N ASP A 225 -18.29 32.88 -42.14
CA ASP A 225 -18.43 33.99 -41.22
C ASP A 225 -19.06 33.53 -39.89
N ARG A 226 -20.01 32.57 -39.92
CA ARG A 226 -20.55 31.93 -38.71
C ARG A 226 -19.50 31.10 -37.98
N ALA A 227 -18.66 30.36 -38.72
CA ALA A 227 -17.55 29.59 -38.16
C ALA A 227 -16.46 30.49 -37.56
N MET A 228 -16.12 31.61 -38.21
CA MET A 228 -15.17 32.60 -37.68
C MET A 228 -15.70 33.33 -36.45
N GLN A 229 -16.99 33.72 -36.45
CA GLN A 229 -17.63 34.33 -35.28
C GLN A 229 -17.72 33.34 -34.11
N SER A 230 -18.09 32.09 -34.38
CA SER A 230 -18.09 31.02 -33.38
C SER A 230 -16.68 30.77 -32.83
N LYS A 231 -15.66 30.66 -33.70
CA LYS A 231 -14.26 30.50 -33.31
C LYS A 231 -13.75 31.67 -32.46
N SER A 232 -14.02 32.91 -32.87
CA SER A 232 -13.60 34.11 -32.13
C SER A 232 -14.29 34.21 -30.76
N SER A 233 -15.61 33.94 -30.71
CA SER A 233 -16.36 33.87 -29.45
C SER A 233 -15.86 32.75 -28.54
N MET A 234 -15.53 31.59 -29.10
CA MET A 234 -14.97 30.45 -28.38
C MET A 234 -13.54 30.71 -27.91
N GLU A 235 -12.69 31.37 -28.69
CA GLU A 235 -11.33 31.75 -28.30
C GLU A 235 -11.34 32.80 -27.18
N LEU A 236 -12.24 33.78 -27.23
CA LEU A 236 -12.43 34.75 -26.16
C LEU A 236 -12.94 34.08 -24.88
N THR A 237 -13.86 33.14 -25.02
CA THR A 237 -14.38 32.35 -23.89
C THR A 237 -13.30 31.43 -23.32
N ALA A 238 -12.51 30.76 -24.17
CA ALA A 238 -11.41 29.91 -23.75
C ALA A 238 -10.31 30.70 -23.04
N LYS A 239 -9.90 31.86 -23.57
CA LYS A 239 -8.94 32.75 -22.91
C LYS A 239 -9.45 33.26 -21.56
N ARG A 240 -10.74 33.60 -21.47
CA ARG A 240 -11.37 34.00 -20.21
C ARG A 240 -11.38 32.85 -19.21
N LEU A 241 -11.76 31.65 -19.64
CA LEU A 241 -11.80 30.45 -18.80
C LEU A 241 -10.42 29.99 -18.36
N VAL A 242 -9.38 30.15 -19.19
CA VAL A 242 -7.99 29.86 -18.81
C VAL A 242 -7.54 30.82 -17.70
N LYS A 243 -7.74 32.12 -17.90
CA LYS A 243 -7.38 33.13 -16.89
C LYS A 243 -8.16 32.97 -15.58
N GLU A 244 -9.43 32.60 -15.67
CA GLU A 244 -10.29 32.29 -14.52
C GLU A 244 -9.83 31.01 -13.81
N ASN A 245 -9.48 29.94 -14.54
CA ASN A 245 -8.95 28.71 -13.95
C ASN A 245 -7.58 28.93 -13.30
N GLU A 246 -6.70 29.73 -13.90
CA GLU A 246 -5.42 30.09 -13.28
C GLU A 246 -5.63 30.86 -11.98
N SER A 247 -6.54 31.86 -11.99
CA SER A 247 -6.90 32.61 -10.79
C SER A 247 -7.54 31.73 -9.70
N LEU A 248 -8.39 30.78 -10.09
CA LEU A 248 -9.02 29.85 -9.15
C LEU A 248 -8.01 28.85 -8.58
N ARG A 249 -7.10 28.31 -9.39
CA ARG A 249 -6.02 27.42 -8.94
C ARG A 249 -5.10 28.13 -7.94
N GLN A 250 -4.75 29.38 -8.21
CA GLN A 250 -3.95 30.19 -7.29
C GLN A 250 -4.71 30.45 -5.98
N ARG A 251 -6.01 30.75 -6.05
CA ARG A 251 -6.84 30.97 -4.86
C ARG A 251 -7.02 29.70 -4.01
N ILE A 252 -7.17 28.54 -4.64
CA ILE A 252 -7.25 27.24 -3.96
C ILE A 252 -5.94 26.97 -3.20
N LYS A 253 -4.80 27.17 -3.85
CA LYS A 253 -3.48 26.98 -3.22
C LYS A 253 -3.25 27.92 -2.02
N GLU A 254 -3.69 29.18 -2.12
CA GLU A 254 -3.63 30.14 -1.02
C GLU A 254 -4.55 29.75 0.15
N LEU A 255 -5.78 29.32 -0.15
CA LEU A 255 -6.75 28.90 0.86
C LEU A 255 -6.35 27.59 1.54
N GLU A 256 -5.73 26.65 0.83
CA GLU A 256 -5.19 25.40 1.40
C GLU A 256 -4.03 25.70 2.35
N ALA A 257 -3.11 26.59 1.97
CA ALA A 257 -2.02 27.03 2.84
C ALA A 257 -2.52 27.80 4.07
N GLU A 258 -3.54 28.67 3.92
CA GLU A 258 -4.16 29.39 5.03
C GLU A 258 -4.93 28.45 5.98
N LYS A 259 -5.64 27.47 5.43
CA LYS A 259 -6.34 26.43 6.20
C LYS A 259 -5.36 25.55 6.98
N GLU A 260 -4.29 25.08 6.35
CA GLU A 260 -3.27 24.26 7.02
C GLU A 260 -2.56 25.05 8.13
N ARG A 261 -2.33 26.35 7.92
CA ARG A 261 -1.75 27.24 8.92
C ARG A 261 -2.70 27.51 10.10
N LEU A 262 -3.98 27.74 9.83
CA LEU A 262 -5.00 27.93 10.88
C LEU A 262 -5.29 26.62 11.65
N GLN A 263 -5.25 25.47 10.98
CA GLN A 263 -5.37 24.15 11.61
C GLN A 263 -4.19 23.87 12.54
N LYS A 264 -2.94 24.09 12.09
CA LYS A 264 -1.74 23.94 12.93
C LYS A 264 -1.76 24.90 14.13
N GLN A 265 -2.22 26.15 13.98
CA GLN A 265 -2.34 27.10 15.10
C GLN A 265 -3.46 26.74 16.10
N THR A 266 -4.55 26.13 15.64
CA THR A 266 -5.68 25.70 16.50
C THR A 266 -5.36 24.40 17.24
N GLU A 267 -4.67 23.47 16.59
CA GLU A 267 -4.16 22.24 17.21
C GLU A 267 -3.16 22.58 18.33
N GLN A 268 -2.22 23.50 18.09
CA GLN A 268 -1.27 23.96 19.12
C GLN A 268 -1.91 24.61 20.37
N LEU A 269 -3.18 25.04 20.30
CA LEU A 269 -3.90 25.68 21.41
C LEU A 269 -4.90 24.78 22.16
N SER A 270 -5.12 23.53 21.72
CA SER A 270 -6.15 22.61 22.24
C SER A 270 -5.58 21.36 22.95
N ASP A 271 -6.32 20.82 23.94
CA ASP A 271 -6.00 19.56 24.64
C ASP A 271 -6.05 18.34 23.72
N LEU A 272 -5.53 17.21 24.19
CA LEU A 272 -5.66 15.95 23.47
C LEU A 272 -7.11 15.42 23.46
N PRO A 273 -7.56 14.81 22.36
CA PRO A 273 -8.86 14.17 22.30
C PRO A 273 -8.99 13.06 23.34
N LEU A 274 -10.02 13.12 24.18
CA LEU A 274 -10.16 12.21 25.31
C LEU A 274 -10.51 10.78 24.93
N GLU A 275 -11.13 10.59 23.77
CA GLU A 275 -11.50 9.27 23.25
C GLU A 275 -10.24 8.43 22.99
N ASP A 276 -9.25 9.03 22.33
CA ASP A 276 -7.95 8.41 22.10
C ASP A 276 -7.22 8.17 23.42
N VAL A 277 -7.33 9.13 24.34
CA VAL A 277 -6.75 9.00 25.68
C VAL A 277 -7.39 7.83 26.44
N ALA A 278 -8.71 7.68 26.42
CA ALA A 278 -9.41 6.57 27.06
C ALA A 278 -9.10 5.23 26.41
N TRP A 279 -9.04 5.19 25.09
CA TRP A 279 -8.62 4.00 24.36
C TRP A 279 -7.24 3.54 24.78
N HIS A 280 -6.30 4.48 24.85
CA HIS A 280 -4.96 4.20 25.33
C HIS A 280 -4.91 3.87 26.83
N LEU A 281 -5.91 4.30 27.60
CA LEU A 281 -6.09 3.90 29.00
C LEU A 281 -6.62 2.48 29.12
N GLY A 282 -6.77 1.78 27.99
CA GLY A 282 -7.29 0.42 27.94
C GLY A 282 -8.76 0.38 28.31
N LEU A 283 -9.45 1.51 28.17
CA LEU A 283 -10.89 1.50 28.14
C LEU A 283 -11.27 1.23 26.70
N ASP A 284 -12.09 0.23 26.49
CA ASP A 284 -12.60 -0.06 25.18
C ASP A 284 -13.95 0.63 25.03
N GLU A 285 -14.17 1.20 23.85
CA GLU A 285 -15.50 1.68 23.50
C GLU A 285 -16.42 0.47 23.44
N ASP A 286 -17.31 0.34 24.43
CA ASP A 286 -18.21 -0.79 24.50
C ASP A 286 -19.32 -0.63 23.47
N ASN A 287 -19.04 -1.18 22.28
CA ASN A 287 -19.95 -1.29 21.16
C ASN A 287 -20.84 -2.54 21.23
N SER A 288 -20.66 -3.39 22.26
CA SER A 288 -21.11 -4.78 22.26
C SER A 288 -22.27 -5.11 23.20
N SER A 289 -22.62 -4.23 24.17
CA SER A 289 -23.69 -4.55 25.12
C SER A 289 -24.95 -3.67 24.97
N ASP A 290 -26.11 -4.34 25.06
CA ASP A 290 -27.47 -3.77 25.12
C ASP A 290 -27.67 -2.74 26.27
N SER A 291 -26.66 -2.56 27.13
CA SER A 291 -26.61 -1.54 28.18
C SER A 291 -26.14 -0.15 27.71
N CYS A 292 -25.35 -0.08 26.64
CA CYS A 292 -24.82 1.17 26.06
C CYS A 292 -25.71 1.76 24.96
N ALA A 293 -26.52 0.92 24.29
CA ALA A 293 -27.35 1.33 23.14
C ALA A 293 -28.47 2.35 23.46
N ARG A 294 -28.78 2.60 24.75
CA ARG A 294 -29.90 3.48 25.16
C ARG A 294 -29.52 4.94 25.45
N ARG A 295 -28.25 5.31 25.54
CA ARG A 295 -27.81 6.71 25.76
C ARG A 295 -26.74 7.06 24.74
N ARG A 296 -26.96 8.10 23.94
CA ARG A 296 -26.17 8.54 22.77
C ARG A 296 -24.75 9.06 23.09
N HIS A 297 -24.06 8.50 24.08
CA HIS A 297 -22.70 8.89 24.46
C HIS A 297 -21.81 7.66 24.47
N ARG A 298 -20.60 7.81 23.90
CA ARG A 298 -19.62 6.74 23.76
C ARG A 298 -19.14 6.33 25.15
N CYS A 299 -19.42 5.09 25.50
CA CYS A 299 -19.12 4.51 26.80
C CYS A 299 -17.83 3.72 26.68
N TRP A 300 -16.90 3.97 27.58
CA TRP A 300 -15.56 3.43 27.55
C TRP A 300 -15.36 2.62 28.82
N LYS A 301 -15.12 1.32 28.68
CA LYS A 301 -15.09 0.36 29.78
C LYS A 301 -13.79 -0.40 29.75
N GLY A 302 -13.15 -0.54 30.90
CA GLY A 302 -11.90 -1.29 31.00
C GLY A 302 -11.41 -1.31 32.43
N GLY A 303 -10.96 -2.47 32.90
CA GLY A 303 -10.74 -2.71 34.32
C GLY A 303 -12.03 -2.55 35.13
N GLU A 304 -11.93 -1.98 36.34
CA GLU A 304 -13.09 -1.63 37.19
C GLU A 304 -13.77 -0.32 36.77
N HIS A 305 -13.35 0.25 35.64
CA HIS A 305 -13.68 1.60 35.25
C HIS A 305 -14.65 1.58 34.08
N ILE A 306 -15.77 2.26 34.30
CA ILE A 306 -16.74 2.57 33.27
C ILE A 306 -16.83 4.07 33.23
N ILE A 307 -16.49 4.65 32.08
CA ILE A 307 -16.52 6.09 31.89
C ILE A 307 -17.32 6.47 30.66
N TYR A 308 -17.71 7.74 30.63
CA TYR A 308 -18.34 8.36 29.47
C TYR A 308 -17.52 9.56 29.03
N ILE A 309 -17.36 9.70 27.72
CA ILE A 309 -16.59 10.79 27.12
C ILE A 309 -17.52 11.63 26.25
N ASN A 310 -17.43 12.95 26.39
CA ASN A 310 -18.19 13.91 25.59
C ASN A 310 -17.31 15.13 25.28
N GLY A 311 -16.65 15.10 24.13
CA GLY A 311 -15.68 16.13 23.75
C GLY A 311 -14.46 16.15 24.68
N SER A 312 -14.20 17.28 25.34
CA SER A 312 -13.05 17.48 26.25
C SER A 312 -13.32 17.13 27.72
N HIS A 313 -14.45 16.50 28.03
CA HIS A 313 -14.85 16.12 29.39
C HIS A 313 -15.22 14.65 29.49
N TRP A 314 -15.05 14.08 30.68
CA TRP A 314 -15.37 12.69 30.95
C TRP A 314 -15.88 12.48 32.40
N SER A 315 -16.57 11.37 32.67
CA SER A 315 -17.11 11.05 34.02
C SER A 315 -17.08 9.54 34.31
N HIS A 316 -16.94 9.17 35.59
CA HIS A 316 -16.81 7.78 36.07
C HIS A 316 -18.11 7.22 36.67
N LEU A 317 -18.32 5.90 36.56
CA LEU A 317 -19.41 5.15 37.22
C LEU A 317 -18.82 4.15 38.23
N ALA A 318 -19.17 4.22 39.51
CA ALA A 318 -18.61 3.34 40.54
C ALA A 318 -19.16 1.89 40.45
N PRO A 319 -18.36 0.83 40.76
CA PRO A 319 -18.86 -0.55 40.76
C PRO A 319 -19.77 -0.82 41.96
N ASP A 320 -21.02 -1.22 41.71
CA ASP A 320 -21.92 -1.75 42.74
C ASP A 320 -21.63 -3.25 42.96
N THR A 321 -21.51 -3.62 44.23
CA THR A 321 -21.33 -4.97 44.76
C THR A 321 -22.18 -6.03 44.05
N GLN A 322 -21.54 -6.96 43.32
CA GLN A 322 -22.20 -8.21 42.90
C GLN A 322 -21.59 -9.42 43.60
N LYS A 323 -22.00 -9.62 44.85
CA LYS A 323 -22.74 -10.83 45.26
C LYS A 323 -23.70 -10.42 46.35
N ILE A 324 -24.98 -10.28 46.01
CA ILE A 324 -26.18 -10.76 46.70
C ILE A 324 -27.36 -10.35 45.80
N GLY A 325 -28.30 -11.27 45.58
CA GLY A 325 -29.36 -11.13 44.58
C GLY A 325 -30.29 -9.93 44.75
N ASN A 326 -30.98 -9.60 43.65
CA ASN A 326 -32.22 -8.81 43.59
C ASN A 326 -32.32 -7.61 44.54
N VAL A 327 -31.59 -6.52 44.28
CA VAL A 327 -32.02 -5.16 44.66
C VAL A 327 -31.68 -4.16 43.55
N ALA A 328 -32.61 -3.26 43.29
CA ALA A 328 -32.64 -2.35 42.16
C ALA A 328 -31.56 -1.24 42.20
N ALA A 329 -31.15 -0.85 40.98
CA ALA A 329 -30.23 0.23 40.64
C ALA A 329 -30.44 1.54 41.41
N ASN A 330 -29.38 2.02 42.06
CA ASN A 330 -29.11 3.43 42.30
C ASN A 330 -27.61 3.62 42.60
N SER A 331 -26.77 3.70 41.56
CA SER A 331 -25.37 4.14 41.70
C SER A 331 -25.23 5.60 41.23
N GLN A 332 -24.72 6.45 42.13
CA GLN A 332 -24.44 7.87 41.92
C GLN A 332 -23.29 8.09 40.91
N THR A 333 -23.50 8.92 39.88
CA THR A 333 -22.44 9.46 39.03
C THR A 333 -21.74 10.62 39.72
N THR A 334 -20.42 10.55 39.93
CA THR A 334 -19.60 11.67 40.41
C THR A 334 -19.34 12.68 39.28
N SER A 335 -19.16 13.95 39.64
CA SER A 335 -18.99 15.11 38.73
C SER A 335 -17.94 14.89 37.64
N ALA A 336 -18.21 15.35 36.42
CA ALA A 336 -17.33 15.21 35.26
C ALA A 336 -16.00 15.97 35.43
N SER A 337 -14.88 15.29 35.18
CA SER A 337 -13.53 15.83 35.24
C SER A 337 -13.05 16.23 33.83
N PRO A 338 -12.39 17.38 33.66
CA PRO A 338 -11.94 17.85 32.34
C PRO A 338 -10.50 17.40 32.00
N GLY A 339 -10.24 17.14 30.70
CA GLY A 339 -8.90 17.08 30.13
C GLY A 339 -8.13 15.75 30.26
N ALA A 340 -7.20 15.54 29.33
CA ALA A 340 -6.55 14.24 29.08
C ALA A 340 -5.73 13.75 30.27
N VAL A 341 -5.02 14.67 30.91
CA VAL A 341 -4.21 14.38 32.09
C VAL A 341 -5.07 13.91 33.27
N SER A 342 -6.25 14.51 33.51
CA SER A 342 -7.11 14.11 34.64
C SER A 342 -7.75 12.74 34.40
N LEU A 343 -8.11 12.47 33.15
CA LEU A 343 -8.65 11.19 32.69
C LEU A 343 -7.68 10.05 32.96
N VAL A 344 -6.42 10.24 32.55
CA VAL A 344 -5.34 9.27 32.77
C VAL A 344 -5.07 9.06 34.25
N LYS A 345 -4.98 10.16 35.02
CA LYS A 345 -4.79 10.10 36.48
C LYS A 345 -5.86 9.24 37.15
N GLN A 346 -7.12 9.38 36.74
CA GLN A 346 -8.20 8.72 37.46
C GLN A 346 -8.45 7.28 37.01
N VAL A 347 -8.39 6.99 35.71
CA VAL A 347 -8.58 5.63 35.18
C VAL A 347 -7.39 4.73 35.50
N ASN A 348 -6.17 5.26 35.46
CA ASN A 348 -5.00 4.48 35.89
C ASN A 348 -4.68 4.66 37.38
N GLY A 349 -5.50 5.42 38.13
CA GLY A 349 -5.25 5.75 39.54
C GLY A 349 -3.86 6.37 39.80
N CYS A 350 -3.31 7.12 38.83
CA CYS A 350 -1.93 7.62 38.81
C CYS A 350 -1.83 9.14 39.05
N ASN A 351 -0.65 9.66 39.42
CA ASN A 351 -0.45 11.09 39.76
C ASN A 351 -0.08 11.97 38.54
N PHE A 352 0.02 13.31 38.71
CA PHE A 352 0.18 14.27 37.61
C PHE A 352 1.38 13.97 36.69
N ASN A 353 2.56 13.72 37.27
CA ASN A 353 3.78 13.46 36.50
C ASN A 353 3.70 12.15 35.70
N GLN A 354 2.99 11.15 36.23
CA GLN A 354 2.75 9.88 35.54
C GLN A 354 1.75 10.04 34.41
N ALA A 355 0.73 10.87 34.59
CA ALA A 355 -0.18 11.20 33.52
C ALA A 355 0.51 12.03 32.42
N ILE A 356 1.43 12.95 32.74
CA ILE A 356 2.23 13.67 31.73
C ILE A 356 3.21 12.75 31.01
N ALA A 357 3.90 11.87 31.74
CA ALA A 357 4.78 10.88 31.14
C ALA A 357 3.98 9.92 30.25
N TRP A 358 2.81 9.49 30.70
CA TRP A 358 1.86 8.71 29.91
C TRP A 358 1.39 9.50 28.70
N LEU A 359 1.13 10.81 28.79
CA LEU A 359 0.72 11.62 27.64
C LEU A 359 1.88 11.94 26.68
N ASN A 360 3.13 12.05 27.14
CA ASN A 360 4.32 12.07 26.24
C ASN A 360 4.48 10.73 25.52
N ASP A 361 4.33 9.66 26.29
CA ASP A 361 4.37 8.27 25.85
C ASP A 361 3.10 7.81 25.12
N ARG A 362 2.06 8.64 25.02
CA ARG A 362 0.84 8.33 24.25
C ARG A 362 0.51 9.39 23.21
N PHE A 363 1.14 10.57 23.24
CA PHE A 363 0.92 11.59 22.21
C PHE A 363 2.18 12.36 21.73
N GLY A 364 3.41 11.98 22.12
CA GLY A 364 4.67 12.59 21.63
C GLY A 364 4.99 13.96 22.26
N GLU A 365 6.18 14.54 22.03
CA GLU A 365 6.63 15.76 22.75
C GLU A 365 5.71 16.97 22.51
N ASP A 366 5.24 17.17 21.28
CA ASP A 366 4.27 18.22 20.92
C ASP A 366 2.86 17.95 21.47
N GLY A 367 2.39 16.69 21.44
CA GLY A 367 1.06 16.30 21.96
C GLY A 367 0.99 16.31 23.48
N MET A 368 2.08 15.92 24.14
CA MET A 368 2.28 16.13 25.56
C MET A 368 2.44 17.59 25.90
N GLN A 369 3.25 18.38 25.19
CA GLN A 369 3.34 19.83 25.45
C GLN A 369 1.98 20.51 25.30
N ARG A 370 1.10 20.04 24.41
CA ARG A 370 -0.28 20.51 24.29
C ARG A 370 -1.18 20.08 25.46
N ALA A 371 -1.22 18.80 25.82
CA ALA A 371 -2.03 18.33 26.95
C ALA A 371 -1.51 18.85 28.30
N VAL A 372 -0.19 19.02 28.43
CA VAL A 372 0.47 19.70 29.52
C VAL A 372 0.18 21.19 29.49
N THR A 373 0.31 21.92 28.37
CA THR A 373 0.02 23.37 28.30
C THR A 373 -1.45 23.65 28.56
N HIS A 374 -2.35 22.78 28.13
CA HIS A 374 -3.79 22.86 28.42
C HIS A 374 -4.09 22.51 29.88
N TYR A 375 -3.60 21.37 30.39
CA TYR A 375 -3.77 21.00 31.80
C TYR A 375 -3.04 21.94 32.75
N THR A 376 -1.92 22.56 32.37
CA THR A 376 -1.16 23.56 33.14
C THR A 376 -1.72 24.96 32.92
N ARG A 377 -2.49 25.28 31.87
CA ARG A 377 -3.38 26.48 31.84
C ARG A 377 -4.59 26.29 32.75
N GLN A 378 -5.17 25.10 32.78
CA GLN A 378 -6.25 24.72 33.71
C GLN A 378 -5.74 24.66 35.16
N GLN A 379 -4.57 24.05 35.38
CA GLN A 379 -3.91 23.99 36.68
C GLN A 379 -3.23 25.29 37.05
N ALA A 380 -2.70 26.14 36.17
CA ALA A 380 -2.31 27.51 36.54
C ALA A 380 -3.54 28.38 36.76
N GLN A 381 -4.68 28.15 36.09
CA GLN A 381 -5.98 28.71 36.51
C GLN A 381 -6.47 28.14 37.87
N ASN A 382 -5.88 27.03 38.35
CA ASN A 382 -6.10 26.39 39.66
C ASN A 382 -4.89 26.42 40.64
N ILE A 383 -3.71 26.99 40.28
CA ILE A 383 -2.41 27.05 41.00
C ILE A 383 -1.87 28.50 41.04
N LEU A 384 -2.33 29.39 40.13
CA LEU A 384 -2.75 30.76 40.51
C LEU A 384 -3.87 30.72 41.58
N LYS A 385 -4.19 29.50 42.04
CA LYS A 385 -4.80 29.06 43.28
C LYS A 385 -4.07 27.85 44.03
N ASP A 386 -2.70 27.65 44.11
CA ASP A 386 -1.84 26.76 45.05
C ASP A 386 -0.90 25.50 44.58
N GLU A 387 0.50 25.50 44.60
CA GLU A 387 1.62 24.40 44.75
C GLU A 387 2.33 23.40 43.66
N ALA A 388 3.44 22.63 43.98
CA ALA A 388 4.49 21.90 43.09
C ALA A 388 4.82 20.33 43.29
N ALA A 389 5.69 19.61 42.46
CA ALA A 389 5.66 18.12 42.17
C ALA A 389 6.88 17.11 42.50
N PRO A 390 6.71 15.73 42.55
CA PRO A 390 7.66 14.69 43.10
C PRO A 390 8.45 13.70 42.13
N GLN A 391 9.44 12.92 42.64
CA GLN A 391 10.44 12.01 41.94
C GLN A 391 10.20 10.46 42.05
N PHE A 392 10.83 9.61 41.19
CA PHE A 392 10.70 8.11 41.15
C PHE A 392 11.46 7.36 42.25
N VAL A 393 10.86 6.28 42.77
CA VAL A 393 11.45 5.37 43.76
C VAL A 393 11.30 3.92 43.27
N PRO A 394 12.38 3.14 43.13
CA PRO A 394 12.31 1.75 42.67
C PRO A 394 11.66 0.81 43.69
N PRO A 395 11.03 -0.31 43.26
CA PRO A 395 10.49 -1.32 44.17
C PRO A 395 11.53 -1.85 45.15
N VAL A 396 11.14 -2.06 46.40
CA VAL A 396 12.08 -2.54 47.42
C VAL A 396 12.47 -4.01 47.13
N PRO A 397 13.77 -4.33 47.02
CA PRO A 397 14.21 -5.71 46.87
C PRO A 397 13.82 -6.59 48.05
N ASP A 398 13.42 -7.82 47.76
CA ASP A 398 13.13 -8.89 48.72
C ASP A 398 13.89 -10.16 48.31
N GLU A 399 15.02 -10.40 48.97
CA GLU A 399 15.89 -11.55 48.69
C GLU A 399 15.20 -12.89 48.97
N SER A 400 14.19 -12.93 49.85
CA SER A 400 13.50 -14.18 50.19
C SER A 400 12.79 -14.79 48.98
N ASN A 401 12.31 -13.95 48.06
CA ASN A 401 11.61 -14.36 46.83
C ASN A 401 12.56 -14.64 45.65
N TRP A 402 13.86 -14.35 45.77
CA TRP A 402 14.80 -14.46 44.65
C TRP A 402 14.89 -15.87 44.07
N HIS A 403 14.90 -16.91 44.91
CA HIS A 403 14.98 -18.29 44.46
C HIS A 403 13.82 -18.68 43.52
N LEU A 404 12.61 -18.17 43.76
CA LEU A 404 11.42 -18.42 42.94
C LEU A 404 11.51 -17.69 41.59
N VAL A 405 11.94 -16.43 41.61
CA VAL A 405 12.18 -15.64 40.39
C VAL A 405 13.31 -16.26 39.55
N HIS A 406 14.40 -16.67 40.19
CA HIS A 406 15.51 -17.36 39.56
C HIS A 406 15.04 -18.67 38.89
N ASP A 407 14.24 -19.48 39.58
CA ASP A 407 13.67 -20.71 39.04
C ASP A 407 12.74 -20.44 37.84
N TYR A 408 11.92 -19.40 37.91
CA TYR A 408 11.11 -18.98 36.76
C TYR A 408 11.98 -18.61 35.56
N LEU A 409 13.01 -17.77 35.74
CA LEU A 409 13.88 -17.33 34.64
C LEU A 409 14.69 -18.49 34.04
N THR A 410 15.14 -19.43 34.87
CA THR A 410 15.99 -20.54 34.42
C THR A 410 15.20 -21.76 33.93
N LYS A 411 14.16 -22.18 34.66
CA LYS A 411 13.37 -23.39 34.33
C LYS A 411 12.27 -23.10 33.32
N LYS A 412 11.48 -22.04 33.54
CA LYS A 412 10.35 -21.68 32.67
C LYS A 412 10.78 -20.86 31.46
N ARG A 413 11.58 -19.80 31.66
CA ARG A 413 12.10 -18.97 30.55
C ARG A 413 13.34 -19.55 29.87
N ARG A 414 13.91 -20.65 30.40
CA ARG A 414 15.04 -21.39 29.80
C ARG A 414 16.29 -20.54 29.60
N LEU A 415 16.46 -19.48 30.39
CA LEU A 415 17.68 -18.68 30.39
C LEU A 415 18.81 -19.42 31.14
N PRO A 416 20.08 -19.30 30.70
CA PRO A 416 21.20 -19.90 31.41
C PRO A 416 21.33 -19.38 32.84
N GLN A 417 21.62 -20.29 33.77
CA GLN A 417 21.76 -19.95 35.18
C GLN A 417 22.85 -18.89 35.43
N ASP A 418 23.97 -18.96 34.72
CA ASP A 418 25.06 -18.00 34.87
C ASP A 418 24.67 -16.59 34.39
N LEU A 419 23.85 -16.49 33.33
CA LEU A 419 23.32 -15.22 32.85
C LEU A 419 22.39 -14.59 33.90
N VAL A 420 21.43 -15.35 34.42
CA VAL A 420 20.49 -14.87 35.45
C VAL A 420 21.25 -14.42 36.71
N ARG A 421 22.28 -15.16 37.13
CA ARG A 421 23.16 -14.78 38.24
C ARG A 421 23.88 -13.46 37.97
N LYS A 422 24.40 -13.24 36.75
CA LYS A 422 25.09 -12.00 36.38
C LYS A 422 24.16 -10.80 36.36
N LEU A 423 22.96 -10.96 35.82
CA LEU A 423 21.94 -9.90 35.83
C LEU A 423 21.59 -9.48 37.26
N TYR A 424 21.48 -10.43 38.19
CA TYR A 424 21.28 -10.14 39.62
C TYR A 424 22.45 -9.38 40.23
N GLN A 425 23.68 -9.84 40.00
CA GLN A 425 24.90 -9.19 40.49
C GLN A 425 25.08 -7.76 39.97
N TRP A 426 24.67 -7.49 38.73
CA TRP A 426 24.70 -6.15 38.15
C TRP A 426 23.54 -5.26 38.61
N GLY A 427 22.64 -5.78 39.46
CA GLY A 427 21.44 -5.09 39.89
C GLY A 427 20.47 -4.80 38.74
N LEU A 428 20.55 -5.57 37.65
CA LEU A 428 19.67 -5.42 36.51
C LEU A 428 18.38 -6.21 36.67
N VAL A 429 18.36 -7.24 37.51
CA VAL A 429 17.14 -7.97 37.90
C VAL A 429 17.18 -8.35 39.38
N TYR A 430 16.06 -8.27 40.09
CA TYR A 430 15.91 -8.77 41.46
C TYR A 430 14.46 -9.23 41.72
N ALA A 431 14.18 -9.76 42.91
CA ALA A 431 12.82 -10.10 43.34
C ALA A 431 12.26 -9.04 44.29
N ASP A 432 10.98 -8.70 44.17
CA ASP A 432 10.27 -7.88 45.17
C ASP A 432 9.39 -8.74 46.10
N ALA A 433 8.71 -8.10 47.04
CA ALA A 433 7.81 -8.75 48.00
C ALA A 433 6.62 -9.49 47.33
N GLN A 434 6.30 -9.16 46.07
CA GLN A 434 5.24 -9.79 45.30
C GLN A 434 5.75 -10.94 44.41
N GLN A 435 7.04 -11.28 44.51
CA GLN A 435 7.69 -12.32 43.70
C GLN A 435 7.70 -11.97 42.19
N ASN A 436 7.85 -10.68 41.88
CA ASN A 436 8.12 -10.22 40.53
C ASN A 436 9.62 -10.33 40.22
N ALA A 437 9.97 -10.72 39.00
CA ALA A 437 11.26 -10.39 38.41
C ALA A 437 11.26 -8.90 38.06
N VAL A 438 11.97 -8.10 38.84
CA VAL A 438 12.09 -6.64 38.69
C VAL A 438 13.33 -6.30 37.89
N PHE A 439 13.16 -5.91 36.63
CA PHE A 439 14.23 -5.48 35.73
C PHE A 439 14.40 -3.96 35.80
N LEU A 440 15.58 -3.44 36.17
CA LEU A 440 15.78 -1.99 36.25
C LEU A 440 15.94 -1.36 34.86
N LEU A 441 15.29 -0.22 34.66
CA LEU A 441 15.44 0.62 33.49
C LEU A 441 16.32 1.81 33.84
N LYS A 442 17.37 1.99 33.03
CA LYS A 442 18.36 3.04 33.23
C LYS A 442 18.37 3.96 32.02
N ASN A 443 18.56 5.24 32.26
CA ASN A 443 18.97 6.12 31.17
C ASN A 443 20.39 5.72 30.72
N LEU A 444 20.84 6.27 29.60
CA LEU A 444 22.15 5.93 29.03
C LEU A 444 23.32 6.43 29.90
N ASN A 445 23.06 7.35 30.84
CA ASN A 445 24.01 7.79 31.87
C ASN A 445 24.05 6.83 33.08
N GLY A 446 23.24 5.77 33.08
CA GLY A 446 23.19 4.73 34.11
C GLY A 446 22.27 5.04 35.30
N GLU A 447 21.55 6.16 35.29
CA GLU A 447 20.60 6.53 36.32
C GLU A 447 19.32 5.72 36.20
N THR A 448 18.84 5.16 37.32
CA THR A 448 17.58 4.42 37.33
C THR A 448 16.40 5.37 37.14
N LYS A 449 15.71 5.21 36.02
CA LYS A 449 14.49 5.96 35.71
C LYS A 449 13.25 5.10 35.80
N GLY A 450 13.38 3.79 35.99
CA GLY A 450 12.23 2.90 36.09
C GLY A 450 12.57 1.46 36.44
N ALA A 451 11.53 0.62 36.51
CA ALA A 451 11.65 -0.83 36.62
C ALA A 451 10.52 -1.54 35.84
N PHE A 452 10.81 -2.66 35.18
CA PHE A 452 9.84 -3.56 34.54
C PHE A 452 9.63 -4.77 35.46
N LEU A 453 8.39 -5.20 35.63
CA LEU A 453 7.95 -6.22 36.57
C LEU A 453 7.38 -7.39 35.79
N GLN A 454 7.89 -8.59 36.05
CA GLN A 454 7.33 -9.84 35.56
C GLN A 454 7.00 -10.74 36.75
N GLY A 455 5.72 -10.88 37.07
CA GLY A 455 5.19 -11.84 38.03
C GLY A 455 5.58 -13.27 37.66
N THR A 456 6.03 -14.01 38.66
CA THR A 456 6.59 -15.37 38.47
C THR A 456 5.78 -16.48 39.12
N ARG A 457 4.70 -16.13 39.84
CA ARG A 457 3.76 -17.09 40.43
C ARG A 457 2.92 -17.75 39.32
N ALA A 458 2.95 -19.08 39.27
CA ALA A 458 1.95 -19.89 38.58
C ALA A 458 1.24 -20.69 39.68
N GLU A 459 -0.09 -20.72 39.69
CA GLU A 459 -0.80 -21.63 40.60
C GLU A 459 -0.58 -23.08 40.14
N ASP A 460 -0.10 -23.92 41.05
CA ASP A 460 -0.31 -25.36 40.97
C ASP A 460 -1.83 -25.60 40.98
N ASN A 461 -2.42 -26.18 39.92
CA ASN A 461 -3.60 -27.03 40.02
C ASN A 461 -3.92 -27.81 38.74
N THR A 462 -3.93 -29.14 38.90
CA THR A 462 -4.85 -30.15 38.36
C THR A 462 -5.37 -30.01 36.92
N LEU A 463 -4.97 -31.00 36.10
CA LEU A 463 -5.70 -31.46 34.91
C LEU A 463 -7.18 -31.69 35.26
N GLU A 464 -8.11 -30.94 34.64
CA GLU A 464 -9.49 -31.40 34.47
C GLU A 464 -9.61 -32.23 33.18
N GLU A 465 -10.51 -33.22 33.21
CA GLU A 465 -10.60 -34.37 32.28
C GLU A 465 -11.07 -34.03 30.85
N ASP A 466 -11.37 -32.77 30.54
CA ASP A 466 -12.08 -32.39 29.33
C ASP A 466 -11.19 -31.80 28.22
N ASN A 467 -9.87 -31.69 28.44
CA ASN A 467 -8.89 -31.28 27.43
C ASN A 467 -9.24 -29.94 26.73
N THR A 468 -10.02 -29.07 27.40
CA THR A 468 -10.32 -27.73 26.90
C THR A 468 -9.27 -26.75 27.42
N PHE A 469 -8.47 -26.21 26.50
CA PHE A 469 -7.48 -25.19 26.81
C PHE A 469 -8.20 -23.85 27.00
N THR A 470 -8.50 -23.48 28.25
CA THR A 470 -8.93 -22.12 28.61
C THR A 470 -7.70 -21.32 29.04
N GLY A 471 -7.51 -20.17 28.38
CA GLY A 471 -6.28 -19.39 28.44
C GLY A 471 -5.97 -18.75 29.79
N ASP A 472 -4.66 -18.61 30.03
CA ASP A 472 -3.98 -17.56 30.79
C ASP A 472 -4.37 -17.30 32.26
N ALA A 473 -3.97 -18.21 33.15
CA ALA A 473 -3.50 -17.82 34.48
C ALA A 473 -2.02 -17.34 34.39
N THR A 474 -1.79 -16.12 33.87
CA THR A 474 -0.44 -15.56 33.69
C THR A 474 -0.08 -14.53 34.77
N GLY A 475 1.10 -14.69 35.38
CA GLY A 475 1.65 -13.72 36.32
C GLY A 475 1.80 -12.32 35.69
N PHE A 476 1.47 -11.28 36.47
CA PHE A 476 1.47 -9.86 36.09
C PHE A 476 2.69 -9.45 35.24
N THR A 477 2.50 -8.61 34.21
CA THR A 477 3.62 -7.96 33.49
C THR A 477 3.37 -6.47 33.37
N GLY A 478 4.37 -5.63 33.65
CA GLY A 478 4.19 -4.18 33.65
C GLY A 478 5.40 -3.39 34.11
N TYR A 479 5.22 -2.12 34.45
CA TYR A 479 6.29 -1.25 34.96
C TYR A 479 5.98 -0.78 36.39
N ALA A 480 7.01 -0.52 37.18
CA ALA A 480 6.88 0.07 38.50
C ALA A 480 6.39 1.52 38.44
N ILE A 481 5.61 1.91 39.45
CA ILE A 481 5.01 3.24 39.60
C ILE A 481 6.09 4.33 39.54
N GLY A 482 5.99 5.22 38.54
CA GLY A 482 6.88 6.38 38.36
C GLY A 482 8.05 6.13 37.40
N THR A 483 8.11 4.96 36.76
CA THR A 483 9.04 4.64 35.67
C THR A 483 8.90 5.64 34.51
N LYS A 484 10.00 6.29 34.11
CA LYS A 484 10.09 7.14 32.91
C LYS A 484 10.66 6.33 31.73
N ARG A 485 9.77 5.75 30.91
CA ARG A 485 10.11 4.85 29.78
C ARG A 485 10.75 5.55 28.57
N SER A 486 10.56 6.86 28.44
CA SER A 486 11.20 7.69 27.41
C SER A 486 12.63 8.13 27.78
N ASP A 487 13.04 7.89 29.02
CA ASP A 487 14.34 8.28 29.57
C ASP A 487 15.00 7.07 30.24
N GLY A 488 14.51 5.85 30.04
CA GLY A 488 15.02 4.68 30.74
C GLY A 488 14.69 3.39 30.04
N TRP A 489 15.70 2.55 29.84
CA TRP A 489 15.63 1.29 29.11
C TRP A 489 16.25 0.15 29.90
N PHE A 490 15.71 -1.05 29.72
CA PHE A 490 16.50 -2.23 29.99
C PHE A 490 17.35 -2.50 28.75
N TYR A 491 18.66 -2.55 28.91
CA TYR A 491 19.55 -2.87 27.83
C TYR A 491 20.74 -3.68 28.31
N LEU A 492 21.27 -4.48 27.40
CA LEU A 492 22.47 -5.26 27.58
C LEU A 492 23.40 -4.98 26.42
N GLN A 493 24.68 -4.85 26.70
CA GLN A 493 25.70 -4.77 25.67
C GLN A 493 26.51 -6.07 25.68
N TRP A 494 26.59 -6.71 24.51
CA TRP A 494 27.32 -7.95 24.30
C TRP A 494 28.06 -7.83 22.96
N GLY A 495 29.24 -8.41 22.84
CA GLY A 495 30.01 -8.46 21.59
C GLY A 495 31.18 -7.50 21.64
N GLY A 496 32.17 -7.73 20.76
CA GLY A 496 33.42 -6.97 20.73
C GLY A 496 34.15 -6.89 22.08
N GLN A 497 34.95 -5.85 22.26
CA GLN A 497 35.55 -5.47 23.55
C GLN A 497 34.62 -4.53 24.35
N PRO A 498 34.71 -4.52 25.70
CA PRO A 498 33.88 -3.64 26.53
C PRO A 498 33.99 -2.13 26.24
N THR A 499 35.10 -1.69 25.64
CA THR A 499 35.40 -0.30 25.30
C THR A 499 34.99 0.10 23.88
N ASP A 500 34.57 -0.87 23.06
CA ASP A 500 34.21 -0.59 21.67
C ASP A 500 32.91 0.23 21.60
N GLU A 501 32.84 1.12 20.61
CA GLU A 501 31.61 1.82 20.30
C GLU A 501 30.56 0.84 19.77
N VAL A 502 29.30 1.06 20.16
CA VAL A 502 28.18 0.22 19.73
C VAL A 502 28.01 0.35 18.22
N GLN A 503 28.20 -0.75 17.49
CA GLN A 503 28.04 -0.81 16.03
C GLN A 503 26.63 -1.24 15.64
N LYS A 504 25.97 -1.99 16.52
CA LYS A 504 24.67 -2.60 16.28
C LYS A 504 23.74 -2.42 17.46
N VAL A 505 22.49 -2.08 17.18
CA VAL A 505 21.42 -2.05 18.17
C VAL A 505 20.28 -2.95 17.73
N VAL A 506 19.86 -3.85 18.62
CA VAL A 506 18.66 -4.66 18.42
C VAL A 506 17.57 -4.16 19.37
N LEU A 507 16.43 -3.81 18.80
CA LEU A 507 15.27 -3.27 19.50
C LEU A 507 14.23 -4.37 19.68
N LEU A 508 13.85 -4.61 20.93
CA LEU A 508 12.97 -5.70 21.33
C LEU A 508 11.88 -5.22 22.30
N LYS A 509 10.79 -5.96 22.37
CA LYS A 509 9.58 -5.53 23.07
C LYS A 509 9.69 -5.54 24.60
N SER A 510 10.48 -6.43 25.19
CA SER A 510 10.55 -6.57 26.65
C SER A 510 11.93 -7.05 27.12
N PRO A 511 12.28 -6.89 28.41
CA PRO A 511 13.53 -7.42 28.94
C PRO A 511 13.68 -8.92 28.68
N LEU A 512 12.57 -9.67 28.66
CA LEU A 512 12.59 -11.10 28.39
C LEU A 512 12.81 -11.41 26.91
N ASP A 513 12.30 -10.58 26.00
CA ASP A 513 12.60 -10.69 24.58
C ASP A 513 14.05 -10.34 24.30
N VAL A 514 14.57 -9.28 24.93
CA VAL A 514 16.01 -8.93 24.93
C VAL A 514 16.84 -10.14 25.32
N LEU A 515 16.51 -10.77 26.44
CA LEU A 515 17.23 -11.96 26.91
C LEU A 515 17.06 -13.15 25.99
N SER A 516 15.87 -13.38 25.44
CA SER A 516 15.59 -14.51 24.55
C SER A 516 16.30 -14.38 23.20
N PHE A 517 16.30 -13.18 22.61
CA PHE A 517 16.97 -12.88 21.35
C PHE A 517 18.48 -12.88 21.49
N ALA A 518 19.02 -12.22 22.52
CA ALA A 518 20.46 -12.26 22.79
C ALA A 518 20.93 -13.70 22.97
N MET A 519 20.13 -14.54 23.65
CA MET A 519 20.45 -15.95 23.78
C MET A 519 20.32 -16.73 22.47
N LEU A 520 19.34 -16.43 21.62
CA LEU A 520 19.22 -17.02 20.28
C LEU A 520 20.47 -16.76 19.43
N GLU A 521 21.01 -15.55 19.46
CA GLU A 521 22.23 -15.22 18.71
C GLU A 521 23.44 -15.99 19.24
N VAL A 522 23.60 -16.08 20.56
CA VAL A 522 24.65 -16.90 21.19
C VAL A 522 24.49 -18.39 20.83
N GLU A 523 23.27 -18.92 20.87
CA GLU A 523 22.98 -20.33 20.58
C GLU A 523 23.12 -20.66 19.08
N ARG A 524 22.89 -19.70 18.18
CA ARG A 524 23.15 -19.86 16.74
C ARG A 524 24.64 -19.86 16.42
N GLN A 525 25.46 -19.20 17.23
CA GLN A 525 26.91 -19.15 17.11
C GLN A 525 27.63 -20.25 17.93
N ARG A 526 26.87 -21.10 18.64
CA ARG A 526 27.46 -22.19 19.45
C ARG A 526 28.22 -23.18 18.58
N GLY A 527 29.51 -23.37 18.89
CA GLY A 527 30.41 -24.25 18.15
C GLY A 527 31.36 -23.53 17.19
N VAL A 528 31.19 -22.21 17.00
CA VAL A 528 32.17 -21.34 16.35
C VAL A 528 33.16 -20.83 17.41
N PRO A 529 34.50 -20.89 17.17
CA PRO A 529 35.47 -20.32 18.09
C PRO A 529 35.19 -18.82 18.30
N GLY A 530 34.90 -18.42 19.54
CA GLY A 530 34.58 -17.03 19.89
C GLY A 530 33.09 -16.66 19.86
N GLY A 531 32.16 -17.63 19.97
CA GLY A 531 30.67 -17.54 19.90
C GLY A 531 29.96 -16.43 20.70
N VAL A 532 30.33 -15.20 20.39
CA VAL A 532 29.92 -13.89 20.87
C VAL A 532 29.88 -13.04 19.60
N PRO A 533 28.86 -12.20 19.39
CA PRO A 533 28.84 -11.29 18.24
C PRO A 533 30.19 -10.56 18.07
N GLU A 534 30.76 -10.59 16.86
CA GLU A 534 32.07 -9.99 16.57
C GLU A 534 32.04 -8.47 16.83
N GLU A 535 30.89 -7.85 16.56
CA GLU A 535 30.65 -6.42 16.77
C GLU A 535 29.95 -6.12 18.10
N ARG A 536 30.24 -4.95 18.67
CA ARG A 536 29.61 -4.48 19.90
C ARG A 536 28.12 -4.21 19.66
N THR A 537 27.27 -5.08 20.20
CA THR A 537 25.82 -5.06 20.01
C THR A 537 25.12 -4.66 21.30
N MET A 538 24.21 -3.68 21.22
CA MET A 538 23.30 -3.32 22.30
C MET A 538 21.92 -3.92 22.03
N TYR A 539 21.46 -4.78 22.92
CA TYR A 539 20.10 -5.28 22.95
C TYR A 539 19.29 -4.41 23.90
N MET A 540 18.26 -3.77 23.40
CA MET A 540 17.52 -2.78 24.15
C MET A 540 16.03 -3.03 24.06
N THR A 541 15.36 -2.81 25.19
CA THR A 541 13.91 -2.81 25.22
C THR A 541 13.40 -1.52 24.63
N VAL A 542 12.73 -1.60 23.50
CA VAL A 542 11.90 -0.52 22.97
C VAL A 542 10.52 -1.11 22.77
N ASP A 543 9.70 -0.92 23.78
CA ASP A 543 8.34 -1.44 23.79
C ASP A 543 7.35 -0.53 23.03
N SER A 544 7.80 0.66 22.62
CA SER A 544 7.05 1.63 21.82
C SER A 544 7.99 2.51 21.01
N SER A 545 7.55 3.01 19.84
CA SER A 545 8.30 3.99 19.06
C SER A 545 8.68 5.26 19.83
N ARG A 546 7.96 5.58 20.92
CA ARG A 546 8.18 6.78 21.75
C ARG A 546 9.27 6.59 22.80
N SER A 547 9.64 5.34 23.08
CA SER A 547 10.81 5.01 23.87
C SER A 547 12.04 4.81 22.98
N VAL A 548 11.97 5.06 21.67
CA VAL A 548 13.17 5.04 20.82
C VAL A 548 14.07 6.21 21.22
N PRO A 549 15.34 5.97 21.60
CA PRO A 549 16.29 7.05 21.85
C PRO A 549 16.78 7.64 20.50
N VAL A 550 15.92 8.45 19.88
CA VAL A 550 16.15 9.07 18.56
C VAL A 550 17.33 10.05 18.54
N GLU A 551 17.83 10.48 19.70
CA GLU A 551 19.03 11.31 19.80
C GLU A 551 20.33 10.49 19.68
N LEU A 552 20.26 9.16 19.86
CA LEU A 552 21.44 8.28 19.90
C LEU A 552 21.50 7.31 18.72
N LEU A 553 20.35 6.71 18.38
CA LEU A 553 20.31 5.63 17.38
C LEU A 553 20.57 6.05 15.93
N PRO A 554 20.37 7.31 15.48
CA PRO A 554 20.74 7.74 14.14
C PRO A 554 22.22 7.54 13.80
N ASP A 555 23.10 7.66 14.79
CA ASP A 555 24.56 7.53 14.62
C ASP A 555 25.04 6.07 14.67
N ILE A 556 24.14 5.12 14.96
CA ILE A 556 24.48 3.69 15.03
C ILE A 556 24.41 3.07 13.62
N PRO A 557 25.48 2.40 13.15
CA PRO A 557 25.54 1.83 11.81
C PRO A 557 24.43 0.83 11.47
N GLU A 558 24.11 -0.08 12.39
CA GLU A 558 23.07 -1.08 12.20
C GLU A 558 22.00 -1.02 13.30
N VAL A 559 20.75 -0.80 12.91
CA VAL A 559 19.60 -0.87 13.81
C VAL A 559 18.67 -1.97 13.34
N ILE A 560 18.35 -2.92 14.22
CA ILE A 560 17.43 -4.03 13.94
C ILE A 560 16.19 -3.88 14.82
N CYS A 561 15.03 -3.88 14.17
CA CYS A 561 13.74 -4.05 14.83
C CYS A 561 13.43 -5.55 14.90
N ALA A 562 13.65 -6.17 16.05
CA ALA A 562 13.37 -7.59 16.29
C ALA A 562 12.13 -7.73 17.17
N TYR A 563 10.96 -7.46 16.60
CA TYR A 563 9.67 -7.62 17.29
C TYR A 563 8.98 -8.92 16.89
N ASP A 564 8.05 -9.36 17.74
CA ASP A 564 7.19 -10.53 17.55
C ASP A 564 6.59 -10.60 16.14
N ASN A 565 6.34 -11.81 15.64
CA ASN A 565 5.76 -12.04 14.33
C ASN A 565 4.24 -11.88 14.38
N ASN A 566 3.78 -10.64 14.62
CA ASN A 566 2.37 -10.26 14.67
C ASN A 566 2.19 -8.81 14.20
N ALA A 567 0.92 -8.40 14.05
CA ALA A 567 0.57 -7.05 13.58
C ALA A 567 1.14 -5.94 14.47
N ALA A 568 1.14 -6.12 15.80
CA ALA A 568 1.69 -5.14 16.73
C ALA A 568 3.22 -4.98 16.58
N GLY A 569 3.93 -6.09 16.36
CA GLY A 569 5.35 -6.05 16.04
C GLY A 569 5.59 -5.31 14.74
N ASP A 570 4.80 -5.58 13.70
CA ASP A 570 4.86 -4.89 12.38
C ASP A 570 4.63 -3.39 12.49
N GLU A 571 3.65 -2.99 13.27
CA GLU A 571 3.35 -1.58 13.55
C GLU A 571 4.51 -0.88 14.25
N ILE A 572 5.08 -1.47 15.32
CA ILE A 572 6.21 -0.86 16.03
C ILE A 572 7.44 -0.77 15.13
N ALA A 573 7.75 -1.80 14.33
CA ALA A 573 8.88 -1.70 13.40
C ALA A 573 8.66 -0.66 12.29
N GLY A 574 7.42 -0.51 11.80
CA GLY A 574 7.07 0.53 10.83
C GLY A 574 7.31 1.92 11.44
N ALA A 575 6.79 2.17 12.63
CA ALA A 575 6.97 3.43 13.34
C ALA A 575 8.45 3.70 13.71
N VAL A 576 9.21 2.66 14.07
CA VAL A 576 10.66 2.80 14.28
C VAL A 576 11.37 3.09 12.97
N GLY A 577 10.97 2.48 11.85
CA GLY A 577 11.54 2.75 10.52
C GLY A 577 11.25 4.16 10.01
N GLU A 578 10.14 4.77 10.42
CA GLU A 578 9.87 6.19 10.16
C GLU A 578 10.80 7.12 10.95
N LEU A 579 11.15 6.76 12.20
CA LEU A 579 12.07 7.52 13.05
C LEU A 579 13.54 7.27 12.73
N LEU A 580 13.87 6.05 12.32
CA LEU A 580 15.21 5.55 12.02
C LEU A 580 15.16 4.84 10.66
N PRO A 581 15.30 5.56 9.54
CA PRO A 581 15.22 4.97 8.19
C PRO A 581 16.25 3.87 7.91
N GLN A 582 17.36 3.83 8.67
CA GLN A 582 18.37 2.77 8.62
C GLN A 582 17.95 1.48 9.37
N ALA A 583 16.84 1.52 10.12
CA ALA A 583 16.37 0.38 10.87
C ALA A 583 15.80 -0.70 9.95
N THR A 584 16.21 -1.94 10.18
CA THR A 584 15.77 -3.11 9.40
C THR A 584 14.85 -3.99 10.23
N ARG A 585 13.77 -4.50 9.64
CA ARG A 585 12.85 -5.42 10.33
C ARG A 585 13.33 -6.86 10.19
N VAL A 586 13.55 -7.53 11.32
CA VAL A 586 13.74 -8.97 11.42
C VAL A 586 12.56 -9.59 12.19
N LYS A 587 12.02 -10.71 11.70
CA LYS A 587 10.88 -11.42 12.31
C LYS A 587 11.29 -12.80 12.81
N PRO A 588 10.74 -13.27 13.94
CA PRO A 588 10.90 -14.64 14.35
C PRO A 588 10.16 -15.59 13.41
N GLN A 589 10.62 -16.83 13.32
CA GLN A 589 9.88 -17.92 12.64
C GLN A 589 8.69 -18.40 13.48
N ALA A 590 8.81 -18.31 14.80
CA ALA A 590 7.72 -18.56 15.74
C ALA A 590 6.91 -17.27 15.99
N GLN A 591 5.93 -17.33 16.90
CA GLN A 591 5.11 -16.15 17.23
C GLN A 591 5.94 -15.06 17.93
N ASN A 592 6.90 -15.45 18.76
CA ASN A 592 7.80 -14.56 19.51
C ASN A 592 9.19 -15.18 19.67
N TRP A 593 10.15 -14.37 20.10
CA TRP A 593 11.55 -14.80 20.26
C TRP A 593 11.74 -15.84 21.36
N HIS A 594 10.89 -15.85 22.38
CA HIS A 594 10.94 -16.87 23.42
C HIS A 594 10.56 -18.25 22.86
N GLU A 595 9.47 -18.34 22.09
CA GLU A 595 9.07 -19.58 21.42
C GLU A 595 10.11 -20.06 20.41
N GLU A 596 10.73 -19.14 19.68
CA GLU A 596 11.80 -19.48 18.77
C GLU A 596 13.03 -20.04 19.52
N LEU A 597 13.39 -19.44 20.66
CA LEU A 597 14.43 -19.98 21.54
C LEU A 597 14.07 -21.38 22.03
N LEU A 598 12.83 -21.60 22.47
CA LEU A 598 12.37 -22.92 22.89
C LEU A 598 12.43 -23.95 21.75
N ALA A 599 12.05 -23.55 20.53
CA ALA A 599 12.13 -24.40 19.35
C ALA A 599 13.57 -24.80 19.04
N LEU A 600 14.51 -23.84 19.06
CA LEU A 600 15.93 -24.08 18.85
C LEU A 600 16.51 -25.02 19.90
N LEU A 601 16.23 -24.77 21.19
CA LEU A 601 16.72 -25.60 22.28
C LEU A 601 16.17 -27.04 22.22
N ARG A 602 14.89 -27.22 21.84
CA ARG A 602 14.30 -28.55 21.62
C ARG A 602 14.97 -29.28 20.46
N LEU A 603 15.28 -28.58 19.37
CA LEU A 603 15.96 -29.15 18.21
C LEU A 603 17.38 -29.61 18.57
N GLN A 604 18.18 -28.75 19.21
CA GLN A 604 19.52 -29.11 19.70
C GLN A 604 19.48 -30.28 20.68
N GLN A 605 18.49 -30.35 21.56
CA GLN A 605 18.33 -31.46 22.49
C GLN A 605 18.10 -32.79 21.74
N ARG A 606 17.19 -32.81 20.75
CA ARG A 606 16.93 -33.99 19.91
C ARG A 606 18.18 -34.42 19.14
N GLU A 607 18.95 -33.48 18.62
CA GLU A 607 20.22 -33.78 17.94
C GLU A 607 21.24 -34.41 18.88
N ARG A 608 21.38 -33.89 20.10
CA ARG A 608 22.29 -34.46 21.11
C ARG A 608 21.85 -35.86 21.52
N GLU A 609 20.56 -36.07 21.75
CA GLU A 609 19.98 -37.38 22.06
C GLU A 609 20.22 -38.37 20.90
N TYR A 610 19.99 -37.94 19.65
CA TYR A 610 20.27 -38.74 18.47
C TYR A 610 21.76 -39.10 18.35
N GLN A 611 22.67 -38.13 18.49
CA GLN A 611 24.11 -38.38 18.47
C GLN A 611 24.55 -39.31 19.60
N GLN A 612 23.97 -39.18 20.80
CA GLN A 612 24.26 -40.07 21.93
C GLN A 612 23.77 -41.48 21.64
N GLN A 613 22.57 -41.65 21.07
CA GLN A 613 22.07 -42.95 20.63
C GLN A 613 22.95 -43.56 19.54
N GLN A 614 23.44 -42.78 18.57
CA GLN A 614 24.36 -43.26 17.53
C GLN A 614 25.72 -43.67 18.13
N ARG A 615 26.28 -42.87 19.04
CA ARG A 615 27.51 -43.24 19.78
C ARG A 615 27.32 -44.53 20.58
N GLN A 616 26.20 -44.70 21.27
CA GLN A 616 25.89 -45.94 21.99
C GLN A 616 25.71 -47.14 21.05
N LYS A 617 25.06 -46.96 19.88
CA LYS A 617 24.94 -48.02 18.87
C LYS A 617 26.31 -48.43 18.31
N GLN A 618 27.16 -47.46 17.97
CA GLN A 618 28.52 -47.72 17.50
C GLN A 618 29.37 -48.41 18.58
N GLN A 619 29.23 -48.00 19.84
CA GLN A 619 29.91 -48.65 20.95
C GLN A 619 29.47 -50.11 21.12
N ARG A 620 28.15 -50.39 21.11
CA ARG A 620 27.63 -51.78 21.16
C ARG A 620 28.07 -52.62 19.97
N GLN A 621 28.15 -52.04 18.77
CA GLN A 621 28.67 -52.74 17.59
C GLN A 621 30.16 -53.07 17.72
N ARG A 622 30.96 -52.13 18.26
CA ARG A 622 32.39 -52.38 18.55
C ARG A 622 32.58 -53.44 19.62
N GLU A 623 31.77 -53.43 20.67
CA GLU A 623 31.78 -54.44 21.74
C GLU A 623 31.41 -55.83 21.18
N ARG A 624 30.31 -55.95 20.43
CA ARG A 624 29.94 -57.22 19.76
C ARG A 624 30.99 -57.73 18.79
N LYS A 625 31.64 -56.84 18.03
CA LYS A 625 32.73 -57.23 17.12
C LYS A 625 33.92 -57.76 17.91
N ARG A 626 34.27 -57.12 19.02
CA ARG A 626 35.35 -57.56 19.91
C ARG A 626 35.03 -58.90 20.59
N GLU A 627 33.78 -59.14 20.98
CA GLU A 627 33.33 -60.43 21.50
C GLU A 627 33.44 -61.53 20.43
N SER A 628 32.98 -61.27 19.20
CA SER A 628 33.12 -62.24 18.10
C SER A 628 34.58 -62.50 17.69
N GLU A 629 35.48 -61.51 17.83
CA GLU A 629 36.91 -61.68 17.60
C GLU A 629 37.62 -62.42 18.76
N LEU A 630 37.01 -62.54 19.93
CA LEU A 630 37.50 -63.33 21.07
C LEU A 630 36.96 -64.77 21.07
N GLU A 631 35.82 -65.03 20.40
CA GLU A 631 35.23 -66.36 20.23
C GLU A 631 35.82 -67.16 19.05
N LEU A 632 36.47 -66.48 18.10
CA LEU A 632 37.28 -67.04 17.01
C LEU A 632 38.75 -67.22 17.46
#